data_AF-A0A3M1C9U6-F1
#
_entry.id   AF-A0A3M1C9U6-F1
#
_cell.length_a   1.000
_cell.length_b   1.000
_cell.length_c   1.000
_cell.angle_alpha   90.00
_cell.angle_beta   90.00
_cell.angle_gamma   90.00
#
_symmetry.space_group_name_H-M   'P 1'
#
loop_
_entity.id
_entity.type
_entity.pdbx_description
1 polymer ?
#
loop_
_entity_poly.entity_id
_entity_poly.type
_entity_poly.pdbx_seq_one_letter_code
_entity_poly.pdbx_strand_id
1 'polypeptide(L)' 'PFWAHPRVTVTPHKASETRPETAARVLAENIRRGETGAPLLHLIDRAAGY' A
#
# COMPACT_ATOMS: atom_id res chain seq x y z
N PRO A 1 -15.23 4.45 26.02
CA PRO A 1 -13.98 4.28 25.24
C PRO A 1 -14.09 3.06 24.32
N PHE A 2 -13.51 3.08 23.11
CA PHE A 2 -13.62 1.96 22.15
C PHE A 2 -13.08 0.63 22.73
N TRP A 3 -11.99 0.67 23.49
CA TRP A 3 -11.35 -0.52 24.07
C TRP A 3 -12.23 -1.32 25.05
N ALA A 4 -13.16 -0.67 25.75
CA ALA A 4 -13.99 -1.31 26.79
C ALA A 4 -15.44 -1.56 26.34
N HIS A 5 -15.79 -1.23 25.09
CA HIS A 5 -17.17 -1.29 24.65
C HIS A 5 -17.55 -2.71 24.19
N PRO A 6 -18.63 -3.32 24.73
CA PRO A 6 -18.91 -4.76 24.55
C PRO A 6 -19.30 -5.17 23.13
N ARG A 7 -19.62 -4.21 22.25
CA ARG A 7 -19.97 -4.43 20.83
C ARG A 7 -18.92 -3.86 19.86
N VAL A 8 -17.70 -3.58 20.33
CA VAL A 8 -16.61 -3.07 19.49
C VAL A 8 -15.41 -4.01 19.63
N THR A 9 -14.86 -4.44 18.50
CA THR A 9 -13.59 -5.15 18.42
C THR A 9 -12.54 -4.22 17.82
N VAL A 10 -11.45 -3.98 18.55
CA VAL A 10 -10.35 -3.12 18.08
C VAL A 10 -9.20 -4.00 17.60
N THR A 11 -8.72 -3.73 16.40
CA THR A 11 -7.47 -4.31 15.88
C THR A 11 -6.42 -3.19 15.75
N PRO A 12 -5.15 -3.43 16.10
CA PRO A 12 -4.10 -2.41 16.08
C PRO A 12 -3.59 -2.16 14.65
N HIS A 13 -4.45 -1.65 13.76
CA HIS A 13 -4.14 -1.32 12.36
C HIS A 13 -3.35 -2.42 11.61
N LYS A 14 -3.79 -3.68 11.76
CA LYS A 14 -3.13 -4.86 11.17
C LYS A 14 -3.99 -5.60 10.16
N ALA A 15 -4.93 -4.91 9.53
CA ALA A 15 -5.90 -5.53 8.61
C ALA A 15 -5.21 -6.03 7.33
N SER A 16 -4.21 -5.29 6.83
CA SER A 16 -3.46 -5.64 5.62
C SER A 16 -2.04 -5.12 5.72
N GLU A 17 -1.16 -5.90 6.32
CA GLU A 17 0.26 -5.58 6.37
C GLU A 17 0.90 -5.78 4.99
N THR A 18 1.80 -4.85 4.62
CA THR A 18 2.61 -4.98 3.41
C THR A 18 3.58 -6.14 3.55
N ARG A 19 3.53 -7.09 2.61
CA ARG A 19 4.49 -8.20 2.51
C ARG A 19 5.75 -7.73 1.78
N PRO A 20 6.93 -7.68 2.43
CA PRO A 20 8.15 -7.16 1.81
C PRO A 20 8.53 -7.86 0.51
N GLU A 21 8.37 -9.18 0.44
CA GLU A 21 8.78 -10.00 -0.69
C GLU A 21 7.99 -9.65 -1.96
N THR A 22 6.67 -9.50 -1.84
CA THR A 22 5.83 -9.12 -2.99
C THR A 22 5.92 -7.63 -3.31
N ALA A 23 6.06 -6.77 -2.30
CA ALA A 23 6.22 -5.33 -2.51
C ALA A 23 7.53 -5.00 -3.22
N ALA A 24 8.63 -5.63 -2.84
CA ALA A 24 9.94 -5.45 -3.47
C ALA A 24 9.92 -5.80 -4.96
N ARG A 25 9.13 -6.81 -5.38
CA ARG A 25 8.96 -7.16 -6.79
C ARG A 25 8.30 -6.04 -7.60
N VAL A 26 7.26 -5.39 -7.05
CA VAL A 26 6.59 -4.24 -7.71
C VAL A 26 7.53 -3.04 -7.79
N LEU A 27 8.28 -2.77 -6.72
CA LEU A 27 9.28 -1.69 -6.71
C LEU A 27 10.36 -1.90 -7.77
N ALA A 28 10.98 -3.09 -7.81
CA ALA A 28 12.04 -3.40 -8.77
C ALA A 28 11.54 -3.27 -10.22
N GLU A 29 10.30 -3.70 -10.51
CA GLU A 29 9.71 -3.54 -11.83
C GLU A 29 9.47 -2.06 -12.18
N ASN A 30 9.03 -1.24 -11.23
CA ASN A 30 8.86 0.20 -11.46
C ASN A 30 10.21 0.93 -11.65
N ILE A 31 11.28 0.52 -10.97
CA ILE A 31 12.63 1.04 -11.22
C ILE A 31 13.03 0.74 -12.68
N ARG A 32 12.94 -0.54 -13.08
CA ARG A 32 13.27 -0.96 -14.45
C ARG A 32 12.45 -0.19 -15.50
N ARG A 33 11.15 0.03 -15.24
CA ARG A 33 10.27 0.81 -16.12
C ARG A 33 10.72 2.27 -16.21
N GLY A 34 10.97 2.91 -15.07
CA GLY A 34 11.44 4.29 -15.02
C GLY A 34 12.76 4.49 -15.76
N GLU A 35 13.72 3.59 -15.56
CA GLU A 35 15.03 3.63 -16.23
C GLU A 35 14.95 3.42 -17.75
N THR A 36 13.94 2.65 -18.22
CA THR A 36 13.73 2.37 -19.64
C THR A 36 12.69 3.28 -20.31
N GLY A 37 12.20 4.29 -19.59
CA GLY A 37 11.18 5.23 -20.10
C GLY A 37 9.79 4.60 -20.29
N ALA A 38 9.55 3.41 -19.75
CA ALA A 38 8.23 2.78 -19.78
C ALA A 38 7.30 3.40 -18.72
N PRO A 39 5.97 3.38 -18.92
CA PRO A 39 5.02 3.86 -17.92
C PRO A 39 5.13 3.06 -16.62
N LEU A 40 5.15 3.80 -15.49
CA LEU A 40 5.11 3.23 -14.15
C LEU A 40 3.75 2.57 -13.88
N LEU A 41 3.78 1.51 -13.08
CA LEU A 41 2.60 0.83 -12.58
C LEU A 41 2.04 1.56 -11.36
N HIS A 42 0.71 1.56 -11.24
CA HIS A 42 -0.03 2.02 -10.06
C HIS A 42 0.26 3.48 -9.68
N LEU A 43 0.36 4.36 -10.69
CA LEU A 43 0.46 5.80 -10.46
C LEU A 43 -0.78 6.32 -9.72
N ILE A 44 -0.53 7.13 -8.69
CA ILE A 44 -1.58 7.88 -7.99
C ILE A 44 -2.02 9.08 -8.83
N ASP A 45 -3.30 9.44 -8.74
CA ASP A 45 -3.78 10.72 -9.23
C ASP A 45 -3.73 11.74 -8.09
N ARG A 46 -2.75 12.63 -8.16
CA ARG A 46 -2.53 13.66 -7.12
C ARG A 46 -3.66 14.68 -7.03
N ALA A 47 -4.40 14.90 -8.10
CA ALA A 47 -5.56 15.80 -8.09
C ALA A 47 -6.77 15.13 -7.44
N ALA A 48 -6.92 13.82 -7.64
CA ALA A 48 -7.96 13.02 -6.99
C ALA A 48 -7.66 12.72 -5.51
N GLY A 49 -6.38 12.74 -5.12
CA GLY A 49 -5.92 12.48 -3.75
C GLY A 49 -5.78 10.99 -3.41
N TYR A 50 -5.81 10.10 -4.41
CA TYR A 50 -5.62 8.66 -4.29
C TYR A 50 -4.96 8.04 -5.52
#